data_AF-A0A9E3MDL2-F1
#
_entry.id   AF-A0A9E3MDL2-F1
#
_cell.length_a   1.000
_cell.length_b   1.000
_cell.length_c   1.000
_cell.angle_alpha   90.00
_cell.angle_beta   90.00
_cell.angle_gamma   90.00
#
_symmetry.space_group_name_H-M   'P 1'
#
loop_
_entity.id
_entity.type
_entity.pdbx_description
1 polymer ?
#
loop_
_entity_poly.entity_id
_entity_poly.type
_entity_poly.pdbx_seq_one_letter_code
_entity_poly.pdbx_strand_id
1 'polypeptide(L)'
;MKHIANTSNAEFYLSADDVMDRFTISRTTLFRWIRHRGFPSARRIGGKRYFRRAEVNAWDEAQAGAPLDKPDTALGLPIVSGVIQSYDDFVQAMRARRVDIKLSSMETEAKSGLQEGYIPKLENPGTKYGRGVGPDTLPLWLGALRVGIVLVDIPRRPRAGKMAEKPAADEEDLEMLESMKRLLDASEITQKLAAARWIFEHYQRMATGRRA
;
A
#
# COMPACT_ATOMS: atom_id res chain seq x y z
N MET A 1 -38.36 19.04 18.09
CA MET A 1 -37.50 19.26 19.27
C MET A 1 -36.91 17.91 19.69
N LYS A 2 -35.65 17.62 19.32
CA LYS A 2 -34.98 16.35 19.67
C LYS A 2 -34.23 16.56 20.99
N HIS A 3 -34.49 15.67 21.94
CA HIS A 3 -34.01 15.73 23.32
C HIS A 3 -32.47 15.77 23.41
N ILE A 4 -31.97 16.81 24.07
CA ILE A 4 -30.65 16.87 24.69
C ILE A 4 -30.82 16.26 26.09
N ALA A 5 -30.39 15.01 26.30
CA ALA A 5 -30.05 14.44 27.61
C ALA A 5 -29.71 12.95 27.49
N ASN A 6 -28.49 12.60 27.04
CA ASN A 6 -27.85 11.33 27.44
C ASN A 6 -26.34 11.28 27.13
N THR A 7 -25.64 12.41 27.24
CA THR A 7 -24.24 12.53 26.80
C THR A 7 -23.28 11.69 27.65
N SER A 8 -23.55 11.50 28.94
CA SER A 8 -22.63 10.79 29.85
C SER A 8 -22.62 9.27 29.67
N ASN A 9 -23.75 8.63 29.34
CA ASN A 9 -23.77 7.18 29.06
C ASN A 9 -23.40 6.83 27.63
N ALA A 10 -23.69 7.71 26.67
CA ALA A 10 -23.28 7.55 25.27
C ALA A 10 -21.75 7.59 25.10
N GLU A 11 -21.05 8.21 26.04
CA GLU A 11 -19.59 8.25 26.08
C GLU A 11 -19.00 6.86 26.36
N PHE A 12 -19.66 6.04 27.20
CA PHE A 12 -19.19 4.71 27.59
C PHE A 12 -19.79 3.57 26.77
N TYR A 13 -21.05 3.69 26.35
CA TYR A 13 -21.78 2.62 25.67
C TYR A 13 -22.35 3.07 24.32
N LEU A 14 -22.18 2.21 23.31
CA LEU A 14 -22.80 2.30 22.00
C LEU A 14 -24.04 1.39 21.95
N SER A 15 -25.17 1.89 21.46
CA SER A 15 -26.30 1.01 21.17
C SER A 15 -26.03 0.15 19.94
N ALA A 16 -26.81 -0.93 19.75
CA ALA A 16 -26.70 -1.74 18.54
C ALA A 16 -26.95 -0.93 17.26
N ASP A 17 -27.82 0.08 17.31
CA ASP A 17 -28.10 0.95 16.17
C ASP A 17 -26.87 1.81 15.86
N ASP A 18 -26.22 2.40 16.87
CA ASP A 18 -24.98 3.17 16.68
C ASP A 18 -23.84 2.32 16.10
N VAL A 19 -23.74 1.05 16.50
CA VAL A 19 -22.74 0.11 15.96
C VAL A 19 -23.06 -0.22 14.50
N MET A 20 -24.33 -0.49 14.17
CA MET A 20 -24.74 -0.75 12.78
C MET A 20 -24.46 0.45 11.88
N ASP A 21 -24.77 1.65 12.34
CA ASP A 21 -24.53 2.90 11.61
C ASP A 21 -23.03 3.15 11.42
N ARG A 22 -22.22 2.99 12.48
CA ARG A 22 -20.75 3.20 12.41
C ARG A 22 -20.09 2.32 11.37
N PHE A 23 -20.42 1.02 11.35
CA PHE A 23 -19.80 0.07 10.42
C PHE A 23 -20.56 -0.08 9.10
N THR A 24 -21.69 0.64 8.94
CA THR A 24 -22.59 0.52 7.77
C THR A 24 -22.98 -0.95 7.52
N ILE A 25 -23.40 -1.66 8.57
CA ILE A 25 -23.74 -3.08 8.52
C ILE A 25 -25.20 -3.35 8.88
N SER A 26 -25.73 -4.46 8.34
CA SER A 26 -27.04 -4.96 8.74
C SER A 26 -27.04 -5.59 10.14
N ARG A 27 -28.22 -5.66 10.76
CA ARG A 27 -28.43 -6.38 12.03
C ARG A 27 -28.00 -7.85 11.98
N THR A 28 -28.23 -8.51 10.84
CA THR A 28 -27.84 -9.91 10.62
C THR A 28 -26.32 -10.05 10.62
N THR A 29 -25.61 -9.08 10.03
CA THR A 29 -24.14 -9.01 10.04
C THR A 29 -23.62 -8.84 11.46
N LEU A 30 -24.17 -7.88 12.22
CA LEU A 30 -23.80 -7.68 13.62
C LEU A 30 -24.01 -8.95 14.46
N PHE A 31 -25.12 -9.68 14.25
CA PHE A 31 -25.36 -10.95 14.93
C PHE A 31 -24.32 -12.02 14.58
N ARG A 32 -23.94 -12.14 13.30
CA ARG A 32 -22.87 -13.05 12.86
C ARG A 32 -21.53 -12.68 13.48
N TRP A 33 -21.22 -11.39 13.61
CA TRP A 33 -19.98 -10.91 14.19
C TRP A 33 -19.85 -11.30 15.66
N ILE A 34 -20.91 -11.11 16.44
CA ILE A 34 -20.98 -11.52 17.85
C ILE A 34 -20.78 -13.04 18.00
N ARG A 35 -21.31 -13.84 17.07
CA ARG A 35 -21.26 -15.30 17.17
C ARG A 35 -19.96 -15.94 16.66
N HIS A 36 -19.34 -15.36 15.63
CA HIS A 36 -18.28 -16.03 14.88
C HIS A 36 -16.99 -15.23 14.70
N ARG A 37 -17.02 -13.89 14.78
CA ARG A 37 -15.83 -13.03 14.55
C ARG A 37 -15.21 -12.45 15.83
N GLY A 38 -15.61 -12.95 16.99
CA GLY A 38 -15.08 -12.47 18.28
C GLY A 38 -15.41 -11.00 18.56
N PHE A 39 -16.51 -10.48 18.01
CA PHE A 39 -16.97 -9.12 18.30
C PHE A 39 -17.36 -8.99 19.78
N PRO A 40 -17.15 -7.82 20.42
CA PRO A 40 -17.46 -7.63 21.83
C PRO A 40 -18.86 -8.08 22.24
N SER A 41 -18.97 -8.70 23.41
CA SER A 41 -20.24 -9.18 23.94
C SER A 41 -21.13 -8.00 24.38
N ALA A 42 -22.36 -7.97 23.89
CA ALA A 42 -23.32 -6.93 24.27
C ALA A 42 -23.83 -7.11 25.70
N ARG A 43 -23.89 -6.01 26.46
CA ARG A 43 -24.68 -5.93 27.69
C ARG A 43 -26.14 -5.63 27.36
N ARG A 44 -27.08 -6.32 28.02
CA ARG A 44 -28.52 -6.09 27.84
C ARG A 44 -29.03 -5.15 28.92
N ILE A 45 -29.61 -4.03 28.51
CA ILE A 45 -30.27 -3.05 29.40
C ILE A 45 -31.65 -2.75 28.78
N GLY A 46 -32.72 -3.02 29.51
CA GLY A 46 -34.09 -2.81 29.00
C GLY A 46 -34.41 -3.56 27.70
N GLY A 47 -33.87 -4.78 27.53
CA GLY A 47 -34.06 -5.60 26.32
C GLY A 47 -33.24 -5.15 25.10
N LYS A 48 -32.61 -3.97 25.14
CA LYS A 48 -31.71 -3.45 24.10
C LYS A 48 -30.27 -3.87 24.36
N ARG A 49 -29.48 -3.98 23.29
CA ARG A 49 -28.06 -4.33 23.34
C ARG A 49 -27.21 -3.08 23.35
N TYR A 50 -26.26 -3.03 24.28
CA TYR A 50 -25.29 -1.98 24.44
C TYR A 50 -23.88 -2.58 24.47
N PHE A 51 -22.95 -1.95 23.76
CA PHE A 51 -21.56 -2.36 23.65
C PHE A 51 -20.68 -1.32 24.31
N ARG A 52 -19.63 -1.73 25.00
CA ARG A 52 -18.65 -0.76 25.51
C ARG A 52 -17.88 -0.16 24.34
N ARG A 53 -17.86 1.17 24.25
CA ARG A 53 -17.20 1.88 23.14
C ARG A 53 -15.72 1.49 23.02
N ALA A 54 -15.02 1.38 24.15
CA ALA A 54 -13.61 1.00 24.18
C ALA A 54 -13.36 -0.40 23.59
N GLU A 55 -14.21 -1.38 23.88
CA GLU A 55 -14.07 -2.75 23.35
C GLU A 55 -14.36 -2.80 21.85
N VAL A 56 -15.36 -2.03 21.39
CA VAL A 56 -15.67 -1.92 19.95
C VAL A 56 -14.50 -1.26 19.20
N ASN A 57 -13.89 -0.22 19.76
CA ASN A 57 -12.70 0.41 19.19
C ASN A 57 -11.51 -0.54 19.14
N ALA A 58 -11.22 -1.25 20.23
CA ALA A 58 -10.12 -2.22 20.28
C ALA A 58 -10.31 -3.36 19.26
N TRP A 59 -11.56 -3.81 19.06
CA TRP A 59 -11.87 -4.79 18.03
C TRP A 59 -11.70 -4.23 16.62
N ASP A 60 -12.15 -2.99 16.37
CA ASP A 60 -11.97 -2.26 15.11
C ASP A 60 -10.47 -2.13 14.75
N GLU A 61 -9.67 -1.68 15.72
CA GLU A 61 -8.20 -1.58 15.61
C GLU A 61 -7.53 -2.93 15.35
N ALA A 62 -8.01 -4.01 16.00
CA ALA A 62 -7.50 -5.36 15.78
C ALA A 62 -7.86 -5.91 14.38
N GLN A 63 -9.02 -5.53 13.83
CA GLN A 63 -9.46 -5.94 12.49
C GLN A 63 -8.87 -5.10 11.36
N ALA A 64 -8.55 -3.83 11.63
CA ALA A 64 -7.97 -2.90 10.65
C ALA A 64 -6.56 -3.33 10.17
N GLY A 65 -5.94 -4.33 10.79
CA GLY A 65 -4.52 -4.62 10.60
C GLY A 65 -3.66 -3.52 11.24
N ALA A 66 -2.35 -3.75 11.36
CA ALA A 66 -1.45 -2.72 11.84
C ALA A 66 -1.68 -1.43 11.00
N PRO A 67 -1.73 -0.23 11.62
CA PRO A 67 -1.98 1.00 10.88
C PRO A 67 -1.00 1.08 9.71
N LEU A 68 -1.53 1.18 8.48
CA LEU A 68 -0.73 1.44 7.26
C LEU A 68 0.07 2.76 7.37
N ASP A 69 -0.26 3.59 8.36
CA ASP A 69 0.36 4.88 8.66
C ASP A 69 1.31 4.87 9.86
N LYS A 70 1.79 3.71 10.33
CA LYS A 70 2.98 3.75 11.19
C LYS A 70 4.15 4.15 10.31
N PRO A 71 4.82 5.30 10.57
CA PRO A 71 6.00 5.65 9.79
C PRO A 71 6.99 4.50 9.91
N ASP A 72 7.55 4.06 8.79
CA ASP A 72 8.60 3.04 8.81
C ASP A 72 9.66 3.46 9.81
N THR A 73 10.07 2.54 10.69
CA THR A 73 11.07 2.83 11.72
C THR A 73 12.33 2.01 11.48
N ALA A 74 13.47 2.65 11.60
CA ALA A 74 14.78 2.00 11.64
C ALA A 74 15.39 2.27 13.02
N LEU A 75 15.75 1.20 13.75
CA LEU A 75 16.31 1.32 15.11
C LEU A 75 15.41 2.11 16.09
N GLY A 76 14.08 2.06 15.90
CA GLY A 76 13.13 2.82 16.71
C GLY A 76 13.05 4.32 16.36
N LEU A 77 13.78 4.78 15.35
CA LEU A 77 13.72 6.14 14.81
C LEU A 77 12.85 6.16 13.55
N PRO A 78 12.04 7.20 13.31
CA PRO A 78 11.25 7.31 12.10
C PRO A 78 12.17 7.50 10.89
N ILE A 79 11.89 6.75 9.83
CA ILE A 79 12.53 6.94 8.53
C ILE A 79 11.91 8.19 7.90
N VAL A 80 12.75 9.14 7.52
CA VAL A 80 12.34 10.46 6.99
C VAL A 80 12.61 10.64 5.49
N SER A 81 13.13 9.61 4.84
CA SER A 81 13.42 9.62 3.39
C SER A 81 13.12 8.26 2.78
N GLY A 82 12.88 8.24 1.47
CA GLY A 82 12.88 6.99 0.71
C GLY A 82 14.29 6.39 0.58
N VAL A 83 14.40 5.32 -0.21
CA VAL A 83 15.69 4.70 -0.55
C VAL A 83 16.50 5.65 -1.42
N ILE A 84 17.69 6.03 -0.95
CA ILE A 84 18.63 6.91 -1.63
C ILE A 84 19.60 6.04 -2.44
N GLN A 85 19.59 6.16 -3.78
CA GLN A 85 20.46 5.37 -4.65
C GLN A 85 21.49 6.22 -5.41
N SER A 86 21.27 7.53 -5.49
CA SER A 86 22.17 8.47 -6.14
C SER A 86 22.51 9.65 -5.22
N TYR A 87 23.55 10.40 -5.61
CA TYR A 87 23.93 11.61 -4.91
C TYR A 87 22.85 12.70 -5.01
N ASP A 88 22.14 12.78 -6.13
CA ASP A 88 21.03 13.74 -6.28
C ASP A 88 19.86 13.37 -5.36
N ASP A 89 19.51 12.09 -5.24
CA ASP A 89 18.50 11.62 -4.27
C ASP A 89 18.90 11.99 -2.84
N PHE A 90 20.18 11.86 -2.51
CA PHE A 90 20.71 12.23 -1.21
C PHE A 90 20.51 13.72 -0.95
N VAL A 91 20.90 14.58 -1.89
CA VAL A 91 20.73 16.04 -1.75
C VAL A 91 19.26 16.43 -1.66
N GLN A 92 18.39 15.84 -2.47
CA GLN A 92 16.94 16.11 -2.41
C GLN A 92 16.35 15.67 -1.07
N ALA A 93 16.73 14.51 -0.55
CA ALA A 93 16.28 14.03 0.76
C ALA A 93 16.72 14.98 1.89
N MET A 94 17.97 15.46 1.86
CA MET A 94 18.47 16.44 2.84
C MET A 94 17.72 17.77 2.75
N ARG A 95 17.46 18.26 1.54
CA ARG A 95 16.67 19.48 1.30
C ARG A 95 15.23 19.34 1.78
N ALA A 96 14.57 18.23 1.44
CA ALA A 96 13.21 17.93 1.88
C ALA A 96 13.14 17.90 3.41
N ARG A 97 14.08 17.20 4.06
CA ARG A 97 14.16 17.16 5.52
C ARG A 97 14.29 18.54 6.13
N ARG A 98 15.14 19.42 5.57
CA ARG A 98 15.30 20.80 6.04
C ARG A 98 13.98 21.58 5.96
N VAL A 99 13.25 21.44 4.86
CA VAL A 99 11.94 22.07 4.64
C VAL A 99 10.91 21.54 5.65
N ASP A 100 10.89 20.23 5.89
CA ASP A 100 9.97 19.58 6.82
C ASP A 100 10.14 20.08 8.27
N ILE A 101 11.40 20.26 8.69
CA ILE A 101 11.72 20.84 10.01
C ILE A 101 11.68 22.37 10.02
N LYS A 102 11.23 22.98 8.91
CA LYS A 102 11.03 24.43 8.74
C LYS A 102 12.27 25.27 9.03
N LEU A 103 13.45 24.78 8.64
CA LEU A 103 14.69 25.55 8.75
C LEU A 103 15.03 26.25 7.43
N SER A 104 15.39 27.51 7.53
CA SER A 104 16.04 28.22 6.44
C SER A 104 17.48 27.69 6.23
N SER A 105 18.05 27.97 5.06
CA SER A 105 19.45 27.63 4.79
C SER A 105 20.39 28.30 5.79
N MET A 106 20.14 29.57 6.12
CA MET A 106 20.94 30.34 7.09
C MET A 106 20.85 29.77 8.52
N GLU A 107 19.66 29.38 8.98
CA GLU A 107 19.52 28.74 10.30
C GLU A 107 20.20 27.37 10.35
N THR A 108 20.18 26.64 9.23
CA THR A 108 20.85 25.34 9.12
C THR A 108 22.37 25.51 9.22
N GLU A 109 22.92 26.53 8.55
CA GLU A 109 24.35 26.90 8.65
C GLU A 109 24.72 27.25 10.10
N ALA A 110 23.96 28.14 10.72
CA ALA A 110 24.19 28.55 12.11
C ALA A 110 24.16 27.36 13.09
N LYS A 111 23.27 26.37 12.86
CA LYS A 111 23.20 25.15 13.69
C LYS A 111 24.31 24.15 13.40
N SER A 112 24.73 24.04 12.15
CA SER A 112 25.77 23.10 11.71
C SER A 112 27.18 23.58 12.01
N GLY A 113 27.40 24.89 12.16
CA GLY A 113 28.73 25.48 12.19
C GLY A 113 29.40 25.54 10.81
N LEU A 114 28.64 25.32 9.72
CA LEU A 114 29.11 25.54 8.36
C LEU A 114 29.34 27.03 8.09
N GLN A 115 30.23 27.32 7.14
CA GLN A 115 30.41 28.67 6.63
C GLN A 115 29.10 29.23 6.07
N GLU A 116 28.89 30.53 6.21
CA GLU A 116 27.71 31.21 5.66
C GLU A 116 27.63 31.06 4.13
N GLY A 117 26.43 30.79 3.62
CA GLY A 117 26.15 30.57 2.22
C GLY A 117 26.69 29.25 1.66
N TYR A 118 26.97 28.27 2.52
CA TYR A 118 27.44 26.95 2.13
C TYR A 118 26.31 25.96 1.85
N ILE A 119 25.20 26.00 2.58
CA ILE A 119 24.03 25.12 2.37
C ILE A 119 23.45 25.30 0.96
N PRO A 120 23.24 26.52 0.41
CA PRO A 120 22.78 26.67 -0.97
C PRO A 120 23.70 26.04 -2.02
N LYS A 121 25.00 25.94 -1.73
CA LYS A 121 25.98 25.31 -2.63
C LYS A 121 25.88 23.79 -2.57
N LEU A 122 25.65 23.24 -1.38
CA LEU A 122 25.43 21.80 -1.17
C LEU A 122 24.10 21.33 -1.77
N GLU A 123 23.06 22.16 -1.70
CA GLU A 123 21.72 21.83 -2.22
C GLU A 123 21.60 21.91 -3.75
N ASN A 124 22.57 22.49 -4.44
CA ASN A 124 22.54 22.68 -5.89
C ASN A 124 23.83 22.12 -6.55
N PRO A 125 24.07 20.80 -6.45
CA PRO A 125 25.25 20.19 -7.05
C PRO A 125 25.23 20.31 -8.58
N GLY A 126 26.41 20.30 -9.20
CA GLY A 126 26.56 20.40 -10.66
C GLY A 126 26.36 21.80 -11.25
N THR A 127 25.89 22.78 -10.47
CA THR A 127 25.79 24.18 -10.92
C THR A 127 27.14 24.91 -10.80
N LYS A 128 27.30 26.06 -11.47
CA LYS A 128 28.52 26.90 -11.44
C LYS A 128 29.01 27.20 -10.01
N TYR A 129 28.08 27.35 -9.07
CA TYR A 129 28.37 27.65 -7.66
C TYR A 129 28.10 26.47 -6.72
N GLY A 130 27.68 25.33 -7.25
CA GLY A 130 27.44 24.10 -6.51
C GLY A 130 28.71 23.51 -5.91
N ARG A 131 28.56 22.76 -4.82
CA ARG A 131 29.64 22.03 -4.16
C ARG A 131 29.17 20.63 -3.81
N GLY A 132 30.05 19.66 -3.97
CA GLY A 132 29.85 18.32 -3.44
C GLY A 132 30.02 18.31 -1.93
N VAL A 133 29.35 17.37 -1.28
CA VAL A 133 29.52 17.12 0.16
C VAL A 133 30.87 16.43 0.38
N GLY A 134 31.73 17.09 1.15
CA GLY A 134 33.01 16.55 1.61
C GLY A 134 32.92 15.85 2.98
N PRO A 135 34.01 15.19 3.41
CA PRO A 135 34.08 14.43 4.65
C PRO A 135 33.84 15.28 5.90
N ASP A 136 34.27 16.54 5.89
CA ASP A 136 34.08 17.45 7.03
C ASP A 136 32.68 18.07 7.03
N THR A 137 32.08 18.23 5.85
CA THR A 137 30.78 18.89 5.70
C THR A 137 29.61 17.95 5.94
N LEU A 138 29.77 16.65 5.62
CA LEU A 138 28.71 15.66 5.76
C LEU A 138 28.22 15.54 7.22
N PRO A 139 29.09 15.36 8.23
CA PRO A 139 28.65 15.21 9.61
C PRO A 139 27.97 16.47 10.14
N LEU A 140 28.46 17.65 9.76
CA LEU A 140 27.87 18.93 10.18
C LEU A 140 26.47 19.11 9.60
N TRP A 141 26.28 18.73 8.33
CA TRP A 141 24.97 18.82 7.68
C TRP A 141 23.96 17.83 8.27
N LEU A 142 24.38 16.57 8.47
CA LEU A 142 23.56 15.54 9.16
C LEU A 142 23.18 15.98 10.58
N GLY A 143 24.14 16.54 11.33
CA GLY A 143 23.94 17.03 12.69
C GLY A 143 22.91 18.16 12.77
N ALA A 144 22.98 19.14 11.87
CA ALA A 144 22.01 20.24 11.85
C ALA A 144 20.59 19.78 11.51
N LEU A 145 20.45 18.78 10.63
CA LEU A 145 19.15 18.22 10.26
C LEU A 145 18.65 17.12 11.19
N ARG A 146 19.47 16.71 12.18
CA ARG A 146 19.19 15.64 13.15
C ARG A 146 18.79 14.34 12.46
N VAL A 147 19.57 13.95 11.46
CA VAL A 147 19.38 12.70 10.71
C VAL A 147 20.66 11.87 10.71
N GLY A 148 20.52 10.57 10.54
CA GLY A 148 21.61 9.62 10.36
C GLY A 148 21.43 8.83 9.07
N ILE A 149 22.50 8.18 8.63
CA ILE A 149 22.47 7.29 7.45
C ILE A 149 22.37 5.85 7.94
N VAL A 150 21.41 5.11 7.41
CA VAL A 150 21.27 3.67 7.65
C VAL A 150 21.59 2.94 6.35
N LEU A 151 22.49 1.97 6.42
CA LEU A 151 22.76 1.09 5.29
C LEU A 151 21.74 -0.04 5.29
N VAL A 152 21.08 -0.22 4.14
CA VAL A 152 20.10 -1.27 3.92
C VAL A 152 20.65 -2.18 2.83
N ASP A 153 20.55 -3.49 3.03
CA ASP A 153 20.88 -4.45 1.99
C ASP A 153 19.77 -4.44 0.94
N ILE A 154 20.12 -3.99 -0.27
CA ILE A 154 19.20 -3.97 -1.40
C ILE A 154 19.47 -5.25 -2.20
N PRO A 155 18.44 -6.06 -2.51
CA PRO A 155 18.63 -7.26 -3.31
C PRO A 155 19.35 -6.89 -4.60
N ARG A 156 20.48 -7.56 -4.86
CA ARG A 156 21.25 -7.33 -6.08
C ARG A 156 20.29 -7.46 -7.26
N ARG A 157 20.19 -6.41 -8.08
CA ARG A 157 19.52 -6.49 -9.39
C ARG A 157 20.00 -7.80 -10.03
N PRO A 158 19.11 -8.71 -10.44
CA PRO A 158 19.51 -9.89 -11.17
C PRO A 158 20.36 -9.38 -12.33
N ARG A 159 21.68 -9.63 -12.30
CA ARG A 159 22.46 -9.48 -13.50
C ARG A 159 21.74 -10.37 -14.49
N ALA A 160 21.41 -9.86 -15.66
CA ALA A 160 21.12 -10.75 -16.77
C ALA A 160 22.34 -11.66 -16.81
N GLY A 161 22.22 -12.87 -16.25
CA GLY A 161 23.22 -13.89 -16.50
C GLY A 161 23.35 -13.90 -18.01
N LYS A 162 24.57 -14.06 -18.52
CA LYS A 162 24.73 -14.68 -19.83
C LYS A 162 23.63 -15.73 -19.88
N MET A 163 22.64 -15.56 -20.76
CA MET A 163 21.54 -16.53 -20.90
C MET A 163 22.26 -17.86 -20.85
N ALA A 164 22.01 -18.65 -19.79
CA ALA A 164 22.45 -20.02 -19.77
C ALA A 164 21.98 -20.53 -21.12
N GLU A 165 22.94 -20.87 -21.97
CA GLU A 165 22.72 -21.28 -23.35
C GLU A 165 21.53 -22.20 -23.28
N LYS A 166 20.39 -21.73 -23.83
CA LYS A 166 19.14 -22.46 -23.78
C LYS A 166 19.54 -23.85 -24.28
N PRO A 167 19.41 -24.93 -23.49
CA PRO A 167 19.77 -26.25 -24.00
C PRO A 167 19.03 -26.37 -25.32
N ALA A 168 19.79 -26.60 -26.40
CA ALA A 168 19.23 -26.70 -27.73
C ALA A 168 18.05 -27.66 -27.58
N ALA A 169 16.83 -27.17 -27.81
CA ALA A 169 15.68 -28.04 -27.78
C ALA A 169 15.98 -29.10 -28.83
N ASP A 170 16.11 -30.34 -28.40
CA ASP A 170 16.33 -31.46 -29.31
C ASP A 170 15.19 -31.43 -30.35
N GLU A 171 15.47 -31.84 -31.59
CA GLU A 171 14.54 -31.73 -32.72
C GLU A 171 13.14 -32.32 -32.39
N GLU A 172 13.10 -33.29 -31.48
CA GLU A 172 11.90 -33.93 -30.93
C GLU A 172 11.01 -32.99 -30.09
N ASP A 173 11.58 -32.04 -29.35
CA ASP A 173 10.84 -31.08 -28.53
C ASP A 173 10.13 -30.02 -29.39
N LEU A 174 10.72 -29.68 -30.53
CA LEU A 174 10.11 -28.79 -31.52
C LEU A 174 8.95 -29.49 -32.23
N GLU A 175 9.12 -30.77 -32.62
CA GLU A 175 8.03 -31.57 -33.19
C GLU A 175 6.87 -31.78 -32.20
N MET A 176 7.16 -31.99 -30.92
CA MET A 176 6.16 -32.11 -29.87
C MET A 176 5.38 -30.79 -29.67
N LEU A 177 6.07 -29.65 -29.65
CA LEU A 177 5.43 -28.33 -29.53
C LEU A 177 4.62 -27.95 -30.77
N GLU A 178 5.08 -28.34 -31.96
CA GLU A 178 4.35 -28.12 -33.21
C GLU A 178 3.12 -29.03 -33.31
N SER A 179 3.22 -30.27 -32.80
CA SER A 179 2.09 -31.20 -32.66
C SER A 179 1.08 -30.71 -31.62
N MET A 180 1.53 -30.15 -30.49
CA MET A 180 0.65 -29.53 -29.49
C MET A 180 -0.06 -28.29 -30.03
N LYS A 181 0.63 -27.45 -30.81
CA LYS A 181 0.00 -26.31 -31.51
C LYS A 181 -1.05 -26.77 -32.52
N ARG A 182 -0.78 -27.82 -33.30
CA ARG A 182 -1.76 -28.41 -34.23
C ARG A 182 -2.99 -28.97 -33.50
N LEU A 183 -2.81 -29.57 -32.33
CA LEU A 183 -3.91 -30.06 -31.50
C LEU A 183 -4.75 -28.90 -30.91
N LEU A 184 -4.10 -27.81 -30.51
CA LEU A 184 -4.78 -26.62 -29.99
C LEU A 184 -5.58 -25.91 -31.09
N ASP A 185 -5.02 -25.75 -32.29
CA ASP A 185 -5.72 -25.14 -33.44
C ASP A 185 -6.88 -26.00 -33.95
N ALA A 186 -6.76 -27.33 -33.90
CA ALA A 186 -7.86 -28.23 -34.25
C ALA A 186 -9.02 -28.15 -33.24
N SER A 187 -8.73 -28.01 -31.94
CA SER A 187 -9.75 -27.97 -30.89
C SER A 187 -10.55 -26.67 -30.87
N GLU A 188 -9.92 -25.53 -31.14
CA GLU A 188 -10.59 -24.23 -31.18
C GLU A 188 -11.57 -24.11 -32.35
N ILE A 189 -11.27 -24.71 -33.51
CA ILE A 189 -12.16 -24.65 -34.68
C ILE A 189 -13.41 -25.50 -34.42
N THR A 190 -13.28 -26.70 -33.84
CA THR A 190 -14.44 -27.52 -33.46
C THR A 190 -15.29 -26.89 -32.36
N GLN A 191 -14.69 -26.23 -31.36
CA GLN A 191 -15.44 -25.54 -30.31
C GLN A 191 -16.13 -24.28 -30.83
N LYS A 192 -15.46 -23.48 -31.67
CA LYS A 192 -16.05 -22.30 -32.31
C LYS A 192 -17.14 -22.66 -33.32
N LEU A 193 -17.00 -23.76 -34.08
CA LEU A 193 -18.04 -24.26 -34.98
C LEU A 193 -19.23 -24.87 -34.23
N ALA A 194 -19.01 -25.58 -33.12
CA ALA A 194 -20.09 -26.08 -32.27
C ALA A 194 -20.87 -24.94 -31.62
N ALA A 195 -20.18 -23.91 -31.13
CA ALA A 195 -20.80 -22.71 -30.59
C ALA A 195 -21.55 -21.91 -31.67
N ALA A 196 -20.96 -21.74 -32.86
CA ALA A 196 -21.62 -21.05 -33.98
C ALA A 196 -22.86 -21.81 -34.48
N ARG A 197 -22.80 -23.15 -34.55
CA ARG A 197 -23.94 -24.00 -34.90
C ARG A 197 -25.05 -23.92 -33.86
N TRP A 198 -24.70 -23.95 -32.57
CA TRP A 198 -25.67 -23.79 -31.49
C TRP A 198 -26.35 -22.41 -31.53
N ILE A 199 -25.59 -21.34 -31.75
CA ILE A 199 -26.13 -19.97 -31.91
C ILE A 199 -27.06 -19.90 -33.12
N PHE A 200 -26.67 -20.48 -34.26
CA PHE A 200 -27.48 -20.49 -35.48
C PHE A 200 -28.80 -21.26 -35.32
N GLU A 201 -28.76 -22.46 -34.73
CA GLU A 201 -29.97 -23.27 -34.44
C GLU A 201 -30.88 -22.57 -33.41
N HIS A 202 -30.31 -21.88 -32.42
CA HIS A 202 -31.05 -21.07 -31.45
C HIS A 202 -31.76 -19.88 -32.12
N TYR A 203 -31.07 -19.17 -33.01
CA TYR A 203 -31.66 -18.07 -33.79
C TYR A 203 -32.74 -18.54 -34.76
N GLN A 204 -32.55 -19.68 -35.43
CA GLN A 204 -33.60 -20.25 -36.30
C GLN A 204 -34.85 -20.63 -35.50
N ARG A 205 -34.70 -21.25 -34.32
CA ARG A 205 -35.83 -21.53 -33.42
C ARG A 205 -36.58 -20.27 -33.00
N MET A 206 -35.87 -19.19 -32.68
CA MET A 206 -36.50 -17.90 -32.33
C MET A 206 -37.18 -17.23 -33.53
N ALA A 207 -36.64 -17.39 -34.74
CA ALA A 207 -37.24 -16.84 -35.95
C ALA A 207 -38.50 -17.61 -36.42
N THR A 208 -38.67 -18.87 -36.03
CA THR A 208 -39.76 -19.75 -36.52
C THR A 208 -40.89 -20.06 -35.52
N GLY A 209 -40.88 -19.54 -34.29
CA GLY A 209 -42.04 -19.64 -33.37
C GLY A 209 -42.90 -18.37 -33.45
N ARG A 210 -43.98 -18.29 -34.23
CA ARG A 210 -45.22 -19.09 -34.22
C ARG A 210 -45.68 -19.49 -32.82
N ARG A 211 -46.70 -18.75 -32.36
CA ARG A 211 -47.71 -19.19 -31.40
C ARG A 211 -48.17 -20.61 -31.75
N ALA A 212 -48.12 -21.49 -30.75
CA ALA A 212 -49.12 -22.50 -30.50
C ALA A 212 -49.25 -22.59 -28.97
#